data_AF-A0A924IAB0-F1
#
_entry.id   AF-A0A924IAB0-F1
#
_cell.length_a   1.000
_cell.length_b   1.000
_cell.length_c   1.000
_cell.angle_alpha   90.00
_cell.angle_beta   90.00
_cell.angle_gamma   90.00
#
_symmetry.space_group_name_H-M   'P 1'
#
loop_
_entity.id
_entity.type
_entity.pdbx_description
1 polymer ?
#
loop_
_entity_poly.entity_id
_entity_poly.type
_entity_poly.pdbx_seq_one_letter_code
_entity_poly.pdbx_strand_id
1 'polypeptide(L)'
;MILPFSTQLNGKPTYFIEKIWEGLLRTVKDDVQYISHLNTHEEQFGKHWDFLPDEADRMTNPKIHTIREDKKERWKPGIKIDFFINCRQKNMFRFAPVLPVVSVQEIFMTRRGTFIEISIAKIDSYIGEDDFQLNGLQIEQLALNDGFDEYNDFRIYFSEVIEKNGKATGNYWFKGKIIHWTDLKY
;
A
#
# COMPACT_ATOMS: atom_id res chain seq x y z
N MET A 1 -0.45 13.85 6.68
CA MET A 1 0.04 12.78 7.57
C MET A 1 1.04 11.96 6.79
N ILE A 2 2.25 11.80 7.31
CA ILE A 2 3.30 11.05 6.61
C ILE A 2 2.89 9.58 6.48
N LEU A 3 2.86 9.10 5.23
CA LEU A 3 2.70 7.71 4.87
C LEU A 3 4.02 7.21 4.25
N PRO A 4 4.83 6.44 5.02
CA PRO A 4 6.11 5.96 4.54
C PRO A 4 5.95 4.79 3.55
N PHE A 5 6.82 4.78 2.54
CA PHE A 5 7.01 3.71 1.58
C PHE A 5 8.48 3.30 1.56
N SER A 6 8.72 1.98 1.60
CA SER A 6 10.06 1.44 1.42
C SER A 6 10.37 1.33 -0.07
N THR A 7 11.59 1.65 -0.47
CA THR A 7 12.08 1.43 -1.85
C THR A 7 12.57 0.00 -2.06
N GLN A 8 12.70 -0.78 -0.98
CA GLN A 8 13.08 -2.19 -1.02
C GLN A 8 12.31 -3.03 0.01
N LEU A 9 11.94 -4.25 -0.34
CA LEU A 9 11.39 -5.25 0.57
C LEU A 9 12.11 -6.58 0.32
N ASN A 10 12.64 -7.20 1.37
CA ASN A 10 13.37 -8.48 1.29
C ASN A 10 14.49 -8.49 0.22
N GLY A 11 15.20 -7.37 0.07
CA GLY A 11 16.28 -7.20 -0.91
C GLY A 11 15.83 -6.96 -2.36
N LYS A 12 14.51 -6.97 -2.64
CA LYS A 12 13.94 -6.62 -3.95
C LYS A 12 13.50 -5.16 -3.99
N PRO A 13 13.67 -4.43 -5.11
CA PRO A 13 13.07 -3.12 -5.30
C PRO A 13 11.53 -3.19 -5.30
N THR A 14 10.87 -2.19 -4.72
CA THR A 14 9.37 -2.18 -4.62
C THR A 14 8.68 -1.45 -5.76
N TYR A 15 9.38 -0.52 -6.41
CA TYR A 15 8.85 0.39 -7.41
C TYR A 15 7.56 1.10 -6.98
N PHE A 16 7.42 1.41 -5.68
CA PHE A 16 6.19 2.02 -5.15
C PHE A 16 5.95 3.43 -5.66
N ILE A 17 6.99 4.20 -6.00
CA ILE A 17 6.82 5.55 -6.54
C ILE A 17 6.09 5.44 -7.89
N GLU A 18 6.63 4.60 -8.76
CA GLU A 18 6.16 4.29 -10.09
C GLU A 18 4.73 3.71 -10.02
N LYS A 19 4.51 2.67 -9.21
CA LYS A 19 3.20 2.01 -9.10
C LYS A 19 2.11 2.93 -8.57
N ILE A 20 2.44 3.83 -7.65
CA ILE A 20 1.48 4.82 -7.13
C ILE A 20 1.18 5.86 -8.21
N TRP A 21 2.20 6.42 -8.86
CA TRP A 21 2.02 7.39 -9.94
C TRP A 21 1.22 6.82 -11.11
N GLU A 22 1.43 5.55 -11.46
CA GLU A 22 0.62 4.87 -12.47
C GLU A 22 -0.87 4.90 -12.11
N GLY A 23 -1.22 4.64 -10.84
CA GLY A 23 -2.61 4.75 -10.36
C GLY A 23 -3.14 6.18 -10.38
N LEU A 24 -2.29 7.15 -10.01
CA LEU A 24 -2.65 8.56 -10.02
C LEU A 24 -2.89 9.06 -11.44
N LEU A 25 -2.00 8.79 -12.39
CA LEU A 25 -2.09 9.22 -13.78
C LEU A 25 -3.27 8.59 -14.53
N ARG A 26 -3.68 7.37 -14.16
CA ARG A 26 -4.92 6.75 -14.69
C ARG A 26 -6.18 7.51 -14.25
N THR A 27 -6.13 8.14 -13.08
CA THR A 27 -7.28 8.82 -12.47
C THR A 27 -7.28 10.32 -12.76
N VAL A 28 -6.12 10.94 -12.61
CA VAL A 28 -5.84 12.37 -12.78
C VAL A 28 -5.04 12.49 -14.08
N LYS A 29 -5.72 12.78 -15.18
CA LYS A 29 -5.13 12.97 -16.52
C LYS A 29 -4.36 14.31 -16.63
N ASP A 30 -3.63 14.68 -15.59
CA ASP A 30 -2.81 15.89 -15.49
C ASP A 30 -1.42 15.49 -15.01
N ASP A 31 -0.45 15.63 -15.92
CA ASP A 31 0.96 15.25 -15.75
C ASP A 31 1.81 16.37 -15.15
N VAL A 32 1.25 17.58 -14.92
CA VAL A 32 2.01 18.71 -14.36
C VAL A 32 2.58 18.37 -12.98
N GLN A 33 1.77 17.73 -12.12
CA GLN A 33 2.22 17.29 -10.80
C GLN A 33 3.28 16.18 -10.90
N TYR A 34 3.14 15.30 -11.89
CA TYR A 34 4.09 14.22 -12.13
C TYR A 34 5.48 14.79 -12.49
N ILE A 35 5.53 15.63 -13.53
CA ILE A 35 6.75 16.29 -14.01
C ILE A 35 7.39 17.11 -12.89
N SER A 36 6.59 17.85 -12.11
CA SER A 36 7.11 18.65 -11.00
C SER A 36 7.84 17.79 -9.97
N HIS A 37 7.26 16.68 -9.52
CA HIS A 37 7.92 15.81 -8.54
C HIS A 37 9.13 15.11 -9.17
N LEU A 38 9.04 14.74 -10.46
CA LEU A 38 10.10 14.02 -11.19
C LEU A 38 11.38 14.86 -11.28
N ASN A 39 11.22 16.16 -11.57
CA ASN A 39 12.30 17.13 -11.59
C ASN A 39 12.89 17.35 -10.19
N THR A 40 12.05 17.51 -9.15
CA THR A 40 12.55 17.66 -7.77
C THR A 40 13.33 16.42 -7.31
N HIS A 41 12.95 15.23 -7.75
CA HIS A 41 13.73 14.03 -7.46
C HIS A 41 15.09 14.05 -8.16
N GLU A 42 15.15 14.47 -9.42
CA GLU A 42 16.43 14.62 -10.13
C GLU A 42 17.34 15.64 -9.43
N GLU A 43 16.81 16.79 -9.03
CA GLU A 43 17.56 17.81 -8.28
C GLU A 43 18.13 17.24 -6.97
N GLN A 44 17.37 16.41 -6.26
CA GLN A 44 17.78 15.86 -4.96
C GLN A 44 18.69 14.64 -5.06
N PHE A 45 18.49 13.78 -6.07
CA PHE A 45 19.15 12.47 -6.16
C PHE A 45 20.07 12.32 -7.39
N GLY A 46 20.13 13.31 -8.27
CA GLY A 46 20.93 13.30 -9.50
C GLY A 46 20.41 12.34 -10.57
N LYS A 47 19.15 11.89 -10.47
CA LYS A 47 18.50 11.00 -11.43
C LYS A 47 16.98 11.08 -11.31
N HIS A 48 16.27 10.79 -12.38
CA HIS A 48 14.84 10.50 -12.31
C HIS A 48 14.60 9.16 -11.59
N TRP A 49 13.44 9.02 -10.93
CA TRP A 49 12.98 7.69 -10.47
C TRP A 49 12.44 6.86 -11.63
N ASP A 50 12.12 7.52 -12.74
CA ASP A 50 11.24 6.94 -13.73
C ASP A 50 11.94 6.05 -14.77
N PHE A 51 11.30 4.92 -15.05
CA PHE A 51 11.47 4.07 -16.23
C PHE A 51 10.08 3.66 -16.77
N LEU A 52 9.10 4.57 -16.74
CA LEU A 52 7.74 4.33 -17.20
C LEU A 52 7.87 3.82 -18.64
N PRO A 53 7.40 2.59 -18.91
CA PRO A 53 7.44 2.07 -20.25
C PRO A 53 6.44 2.88 -21.11
N ASP A 54 6.68 2.92 -22.43
CA ASP A 54 5.83 3.67 -23.38
C ASP A 54 4.34 3.36 -23.15
N GLU A 55 3.42 4.23 -23.59
CA GLU A 55 1.97 4.06 -23.33
C GLU A 55 1.40 2.67 -23.66
N ALA A 56 2.05 1.91 -24.55
CA ALA A 56 1.71 0.53 -24.89
C ALA A 56 2.05 -0.52 -23.81
N ASP A 57 2.92 -0.21 -22.86
CA ASP A 57 3.55 -1.13 -21.90
C ASP A 57 3.30 -0.74 -20.43
N ARG A 58 2.30 0.11 -20.15
CA ARG A 58 1.96 0.58 -18.78
C ARG A 58 1.88 -0.57 -17.78
N MET A 59 2.38 -0.35 -16.56
CA MET A 59 2.33 -1.37 -15.50
C MET A 59 0.90 -1.88 -15.27
N THR A 60 0.69 -3.18 -15.39
CA THR A 60 -0.64 -3.80 -15.30
C THR A 60 -1.36 -3.46 -13.99
N ASN A 61 -0.62 -3.44 -12.88
CA ASN A 61 -1.16 -3.33 -11.52
C ASN A 61 -0.63 -2.08 -10.79
N PRO A 62 -1.35 -0.95 -10.83
CA PRO A 62 -1.01 0.21 -10.02
C PRO A 62 -1.24 -0.04 -8.52
N LYS A 63 -0.48 0.66 -7.68
CA LYS A 63 -0.70 0.69 -6.24
C LYS A 63 -1.70 1.79 -5.92
N ILE A 64 -2.92 1.40 -5.52
CA ILE A 64 -4.08 2.31 -5.37
C ILE A 64 -4.61 2.42 -3.94
N HIS A 65 -4.02 1.64 -3.04
CA HIS A 65 -4.21 1.73 -1.59
C HIS A 65 -2.95 1.21 -0.89
N THR A 66 -2.98 1.20 0.44
CA THR A 66 -1.94 0.51 1.21
C THR A 66 -2.47 -0.16 2.47
N ILE A 67 -1.90 -1.31 2.84
CA ILE A 67 -2.22 -1.98 4.10
C ILE A 67 -1.25 -1.53 5.20
N ARG A 68 -1.78 -1.08 6.33
CA ARG A 68 -0.98 -0.58 7.48
C ARG A 68 -1.59 -0.99 8.81
N GLU A 69 -0.73 -1.29 9.77
CA GLU A 69 -1.13 -1.32 11.17
C GLU A 69 -1.49 0.10 11.64
N ASP A 70 -2.60 0.26 12.37
CA ASP A 70 -3.08 1.56 12.86
C ASP A 70 -3.58 1.51 14.31
N LYS A 71 -2.76 1.04 15.25
CA LYS A 71 -3.12 0.90 16.69
C LYS A 71 -3.71 2.14 17.34
N LYS A 72 -3.42 3.33 16.80
CA LYS A 72 -3.84 4.63 17.36
C LYS A 72 -5.02 5.24 16.59
N GLU A 73 -5.65 4.49 15.68
CA GLU A 73 -6.83 4.93 14.93
C GLU A 73 -6.64 6.28 14.24
N ARG A 74 -5.45 6.48 13.65
CA ARG A 74 -5.03 7.76 13.06
C ARG A 74 -5.60 7.98 11.67
N TRP A 75 -5.82 6.89 10.92
CA TRP A 75 -6.31 6.97 9.55
C TRP A 75 -7.84 6.95 9.51
N LYS A 76 -8.40 8.01 8.93
CA LYS A 76 -9.84 8.24 8.75
C LYS A 76 -10.06 8.99 7.43
N PRO A 77 -11.24 8.88 6.80
CA PRO A 77 -11.59 9.66 5.62
C PRO A 77 -11.31 11.16 5.81
N GLY A 78 -10.81 11.82 4.77
CA GLY A 78 -10.47 13.25 4.76
C GLY A 78 -9.09 13.60 5.34
N ILE A 79 -8.40 12.67 6.03
CA ILE A 79 -7.02 12.90 6.46
C ILE A 79 -6.11 13.07 5.24
N LYS A 80 -5.33 14.15 5.20
CA LYS A 80 -4.33 14.36 4.14
C LYS A 80 -3.19 13.34 4.26
N ILE A 81 -2.81 12.73 3.15
CA ILE A 81 -1.71 11.78 3.00
C ILE A 81 -0.53 12.51 2.39
N ASP A 82 0.63 12.45 3.05
CA ASP A 82 1.89 12.86 2.47
C ASP A 82 2.72 11.61 2.15
N PHE A 83 2.91 11.31 0.88
CA PHE A 83 3.62 10.12 0.42
C PHE A 83 5.13 10.33 0.48
N PHE A 84 5.85 9.54 1.27
CA PHE A 84 7.28 9.72 1.44
C PHE A 84 8.07 8.42 1.30
N ILE A 85 9.27 8.53 0.73
CA ILE A 85 10.35 7.55 0.88
C ILE A 85 11.43 8.11 1.83
N ASN A 86 12.28 7.22 2.34
CA ASN A 86 13.40 7.56 3.24
C ASN A 86 12.95 8.40 4.45
N CYS A 87 11.78 8.09 5.02
CA CYS A 87 11.23 8.87 6.12
C CYS A 87 12.20 8.94 7.31
N ARG A 88 12.34 10.14 7.88
CA ARG A 88 13.24 10.45 9.00
C ARG A 88 14.74 10.28 8.68
N GLN A 89 15.10 10.30 7.40
CA GLN A 89 16.49 10.33 6.93
C GLN A 89 16.77 11.67 6.23
N LYS A 90 18.06 12.01 6.03
CA LYS A 90 18.48 13.25 5.37
C LYS A 90 17.94 13.36 3.93
N ASN A 91 17.75 12.22 3.27
CA ASN A 91 17.23 12.10 1.91
C ASN A 91 15.74 11.75 1.87
N MET A 92 14.97 12.12 2.90
CA MET A 92 13.50 12.02 2.91
C MET A 92 12.93 12.81 1.72
N PHE A 93 12.02 12.19 0.98
CA PHE A 93 11.49 12.78 -0.24
C PHE A 93 10.00 12.53 -0.38
N ARG A 94 9.24 13.61 -0.59
CA ARG A 94 7.80 13.53 -0.89
C ARG A 94 7.67 13.32 -2.39
N PHE A 95 7.21 12.16 -2.81
CA PHE A 95 7.23 11.78 -4.22
C PHE A 95 5.91 12.00 -4.95
N ALA A 96 4.82 12.30 -4.25
CA ALA A 96 3.50 12.49 -4.82
C ALA A 96 2.76 13.67 -4.15
N PRO A 97 1.75 14.26 -4.82
CA PRO A 97 0.94 15.31 -4.24
C PRO A 97 0.22 14.85 -2.97
N VAL A 98 -0.23 15.82 -2.18
CA VAL A 98 -1.00 15.54 -0.97
C VAL A 98 -2.43 15.15 -1.37
N LEU A 99 -2.83 13.92 -1.04
CA LEU A 99 -4.15 13.38 -1.35
C LEU A 99 -4.96 13.15 -0.07
N PRO A 100 -6.30 13.30 -0.09
CA PRO A 100 -7.12 12.87 1.02
C PRO A 100 -7.20 11.34 1.08
N VAL A 101 -7.28 10.78 2.29
CA VAL A 101 -7.84 9.43 2.49
C VAL A 101 -9.29 9.48 2.02
N VAL A 102 -9.62 8.64 1.03
CA VAL A 102 -10.99 8.49 0.51
C VAL A 102 -11.79 7.60 1.45
N SER A 103 -11.23 6.43 1.79
CA SER A 103 -11.83 5.50 2.75
C SER A 103 -10.82 4.64 3.47
N VAL A 104 -11.27 3.98 4.55
CA VAL A 104 -10.51 2.95 5.24
C VAL A 104 -11.37 1.69 5.36
N GLN A 105 -10.75 0.51 5.33
CA GLN A 105 -11.40 -0.77 5.65
C GLN A 105 -10.56 -1.49 6.70
N GLU A 106 -11.18 -2.01 7.77
CA GLU A 106 -10.44 -2.86 8.71
C GLU A 106 -10.14 -4.20 8.05
N ILE A 107 -8.90 -4.65 8.20
CA ILE A 107 -8.43 -5.91 7.64
C ILE A 107 -7.81 -6.75 8.74
N PHE A 108 -8.16 -8.03 8.73
CA PHE A 108 -7.63 -9.03 9.64
C PHE A 108 -7.02 -10.18 8.82
N MET A 109 -5.87 -10.67 9.28
CA MET A 109 -5.16 -11.76 8.61
C MET A 109 -4.66 -12.79 9.61
N THR A 110 -4.86 -14.05 9.29
CA THR A 110 -4.32 -15.21 10.02
C THR A 110 -3.57 -16.12 9.07
N ARG A 111 -2.62 -16.88 9.60
CA ARG A 111 -1.91 -17.90 8.83
C ARG A 111 -2.56 -19.26 9.06
N ARG A 112 -2.87 -19.96 7.97
CA ARG A 112 -3.35 -21.35 7.99
C ARG A 112 -2.47 -22.22 7.09
N GLY A 113 -1.50 -22.89 7.71
CA GLY A 113 -0.50 -23.69 7.00
C GLY A 113 0.34 -22.82 6.05
N THR A 114 0.19 -23.05 4.76
CA THR A 114 0.88 -22.32 3.68
C THR A 114 0.11 -21.10 3.17
N PHE A 115 -1.13 -20.89 3.58
CA PHE A 115 -1.98 -19.80 3.10
C PHE A 115 -2.21 -18.73 4.17
N ILE A 116 -2.61 -17.54 3.74
CA ILE A 116 -3.15 -16.49 4.60
C ILE A 116 -4.65 -16.42 4.38
N GLU A 117 -5.41 -16.44 5.46
CA GLU A 117 -6.84 -16.13 5.45
C GLU A 117 -6.97 -14.62 5.71
N ILE A 118 -7.80 -13.94 4.92
CA ILE A 118 -8.01 -12.50 5.00
C ILE A 118 -9.50 -12.23 5.12
N SER A 119 -9.86 -11.47 6.16
CA SER A 119 -11.21 -10.93 6.32
C SER A 119 -11.17 -9.41 6.36
N ILE A 120 -12.24 -8.81 5.85
CA ILE A 120 -12.49 -7.37 5.92
C ILE A 120 -13.76 -7.15 6.73
N ALA A 121 -13.69 -6.27 7.72
CA ALA A 121 -14.87 -5.95 8.52
C ALA A 121 -15.95 -5.34 7.62
N LYS A 122 -17.19 -5.82 7.74
CA LYS A 122 -18.33 -5.09 7.19
C LYS A 122 -18.50 -3.81 8.01
N ILE A 123 -19.02 -2.77 7.37
CA ILE A 123 -19.17 -1.43 7.93
C ILE A 123 -19.68 -1.49 9.38
N ASP A 124 -18.96 -0.84 10.30
CA ASP A 124 -19.26 -0.71 11.74
C ASP A 124 -19.31 -2.01 12.58
N SER A 125 -18.86 -3.17 12.06
CA SER A 125 -18.80 -4.40 12.86
C SER A 125 -17.46 -4.57 13.59
N TYR A 126 -17.54 -4.82 14.90
CA TYR A 126 -16.47 -5.45 15.67
C TYR A 126 -16.16 -6.80 15.02
N ILE A 127 -14.88 -7.17 14.89
CA ILE A 127 -14.44 -8.45 14.30
C ILE A 127 -15.23 -9.61 14.96
N GLY A 128 -16.16 -10.21 14.22
CA GLY A 128 -17.10 -11.20 14.75
C GLY A 128 -18.30 -11.46 13.84
N GLU A 129 -18.47 -12.73 13.45
CA GLU A 129 -19.56 -13.41 12.70
C GLU A 129 -20.00 -12.83 11.34
N ASP A 130 -19.85 -11.54 11.07
CA ASP A 130 -20.31 -10.87 9.84
C ASP A 130 -19.20 -10.43 8.88
N ASP A 131 -17.93 -10.69 9.20
CA ASP A 131 -16.78 -10.32 8.37
C ASP A 131 -16.87 -10.88 6.94
N PHE A 132 -16.43 -10.09 5.96
CA PHE A 132 -16.34 -10.54 4.58
C PHE A 132 -15.01 -11.24 4.35
N GLN A 133 -15.06 -12.58 4.27
CA GLN A 133 -13.89 -13.39 3.93
C GLN A 133 -13.57 -13.23 2.44
N LEU A 134 -12.34 -12.83 2.12
CA LEU A 134 -11.89 -12.74 0.74
C LEU A 134 -11.61 -14.13 0.16
N ASN A 135 -12.07 -14.36 -1.06
CA ASN A 135 -11.68 -15.54 -1.84
C ASN A 135 -10.29 -15.35 -2.49
N GLY A 136 -9.73 -16.42 -3.07
CA GLY A 136 -8.38 -16.40 -3.65
C GLY A 136 -8.15 -15.30 -4.70
N LEU A 137 -9.11 -15.07 -5.61
CA LEU A 137 -9.01 -14.03 -6.63
C LEU A 137 -9.03 -12.63 -6.03
N GLN A 138 -9.84 -12.42 -4.99
CA GLN A 138 -9.91 -11.13 -4.29
C GLN A 138 -8.62 -10.85 -3.50
N ILE A 139 -8.04 -11.89 -2.87
CA ILE A 139 -6.76 -11.77 -2.16
C ILE A 139 -5.63 -11.43 -3.14
N GLU A 140 -5.59 -12.09 -4.30
CA GLU A 140 -4.61 -11.78 -5.35
C GLU A 140 -4.75 -10.33 -5.84
N GLN A 141 -5.97 -9.89 -6.13
CA GLN A 141 -6.21 -8.50 -6.54
C GLN A 141 -5.84 -7.49 -5.43
N LEU A 142 -6.13 -7.81 -4.17
CA LEU A 142 -5.73 -7.00 -3.01
C LEU A 142 -4.20 -6.87 -2.92
N ALA A 143 -3.47 -7.98 -3.10
CA ALA A 143 -2.01 -8.01 -3.06
C ALA A 143 -1.39 -7.15 -4.17
N LEU A 144 -1.88 -7.30 -5.41
CA LEU A 144 -1.43 -6.53 -6.56
C LEU A 144 -1.69 -5.02 -6.37
N ASN A 145 -2.87 -4.66 -5.86
CA ASN A 145 -3.24 -3.28 -5.59
C ASN A 145 -2.54 -2.68 -4.36
N ASP A 146 -2.01 -3.51 -3.45
CA ASP A 146 -1.05 -3.10 -2.40
C ASP A 146 0.39 -2.98 -2.96
N GLY A 147 0.58 -3.18 -4.26
CA GLY A 147 1.83 -2.96 -4.97
C GLY A 147 2.83 -4.12 -4.91
N PHE A 148 2.39 -5.33 -4.53
CA PHE A 148 3.20 -6.54 -4.71
C PHE A 148 3.16 -6.99 -6.17
N ASP A 149 4.22 -7.65 -6.64
CA ASP A 149 4.29 -8.16 -8.02
C ASP A 149 3.43 -9.42 -8.19
N GLU A 150 3.31 -10.22 -7.13
CA GLU A 150 2.51 -11.44 -7.11
C GLU A 150 1.98 -11.73 -5.69
N TYR A 151 0.93 -12.55 -5.61
CA TYR A 151 0.35 -12.99 -4.34
C TYR A 151 1.38 -13.67 -3.42
N ASN A 152 2.34 -14.41 -3.98
CA ASN A 152 3.30 -15.15 -3.16
C ASN A 152 4.25 -14.21 -2.38
N ASP A 153 4.69 -13.10 -2.96
CA ASP A 153 5.50 -12.09 -2.26
C ASP A 153 4.69 -11.42 -1.13
N PHE A 154 3.42 -11.11 -1.38
CA PHE A 154 2.48 -10.61 -0.37
C PHE A 154 2.32 -11.59 0.80
N ARG A 155 2.08 -12.86 0.46
CA ARG A 155 1.90 -13.95 1.42
C ARG A 155 3.14 -14.15 2.29
N ILE A 156 4.34 -14.12 1.70
CA ILE A 156 5.59 -14.24 2.45
C ILE A 156 5.74 -13.05 3.41
N TYR A 157 5.55 -11.83 2.91
CA TYR A 157 5.68 -10.62 3.72
C TYR A 157 4.74 -10.64 4.93
N PHE A 158 3.44 -10.86 4.74
CA PHE A 158 2.48 -10.86 5.84
C PHE A 158 2.63 -12.09 6.75
N SER A 159 3.08 -13.23 6.24
CA SER A 159 3.42 -14.39 7.08
C SER A 159 4.55 -14.06 8.07
N GLU A 160 5.58 -13.34 7.61
CA GLU A 160 6.65 -12.88 8.50
C GLU A 160 6.16 -11.85 9.52
N VAL A 161 5.29 -10.92 9.10
CA VAL A 161 4.70 -9.92 10.01
C VAL A 161 3.91 -10.62 11.12
N ILE A 162 3.05 -11.57 10.74
CA ILE A 162 2.24 -12.37 11.67
C ILE A 162 3.13 -13.17 12.62
N GLU A 163 4.17 -13.85 12.10
CA GLU A 163 5.10 -14.64 12.90
C GLU A 163 5.88 -13.78 13.90
N LYS A 164 6.36 -12.61 13.47
CA LYS A 164 7.06 -11.64 14.34
C LYS A 164 6.12 -11.13 15.43
N ASN A 165 4.86 -10.83 15.10
CA ASN A 165 3.85 -10.41 16.08
C ASN A 165 3.54 -11.52 17.10
N GLY A 166 3.37 -12.76 16.63
CA GLY A 166 3.12 -13.93 17.47
C GLY A 166 4.26 -14.20 18.45
N LYS A 167 5.51 -14.17 17.98
CA LYS A 167 6.69 -14.29 18.85
C LYS A 167 6.80 -13.19 19.89
N ALA A 168 6.38 -11.97 19.56
CA ALA A 168 6.48 -10.81 20.46
C ALA A 168 5.32 -10.72 21.47
N THR A 169 4.13 -11.19 21.11
CA THR A 169 2.89 -10.90 21.87
C THR A 169 2.03 -12.12 22.19
N GLY A 170 2.33 -13.30 21.62
CA GLY A 170 1.47 -14.48 21.63
C GLY A 170 0.33 -14.45 20.59
N ASN A 171 0.16 -13.35 19.86
CA ASN A 171 -0.91 -13.18 18.88
C ASN A 171 -0.43 -13.46 17.46
N TYR A 172 -0.76 -14.63 16.92
CA TYR A 172 -0.39 -15.05 15.55
C TYR A 172 -1.42 -14.56 14.51
N TRP A 173 -1.67 -13.25 14.51
CA TRP A 173 -2.53 -12.56 13.55
C TRP A 173 -2.02 -11.15 13.26
N PHE A 174 -2.50 -10.56 12.18
CA PHE A 174 -2.32 -9.15 11.85
C PHE A 174 -3.68 -8.44 11.82
N LYS A 175 -3.78 -7.29 12.49
CA LYS A 175 -4.92 -6.38 12.40
C LYS A 175 -4.42 -5.02 11.91
N GLY A 176 -5.09 -4.47 10.90
CA GLY A 176 -4.74 -3.16 10.37
C GLY A 176 -5.88 -2.53 9.60
N LYS A 177 -5.52 -1.58 8.75
CA LYS A 177 -6.43 -0.92 7.81
C LYS A 177 -5.87 -0.97 6.40
N ILE A 178 -6.76 -1.14 5.45
CA ILE A 178 -6.54 -0.73 4.07
C ILE A 178 -6.84 0.77 4.01
N ILE A 179 -5.86 1.57 3.57
CA ILE A 179 -5.96 3.03 3.45
C ILE A 179 -6.09 3.35 1.97
N HIS A 180 -7.26 3.84 1.57
CA HIS A 180 -7.57 4.13 0.17
C HIS A 180 -7.41 5.61 -0.12
N TRP A 181 -6.76 5.93 -1.24
CA TRP A 181 -6.77 7.25 -1.88
C TRP A 181 -7.53 7.21 -3.22
N THR A 182 -8.30 6.14 -3.44
CA THR A 182 -9.21 5.91 -4.57
C THR A 182 -10.55 5.41 -4.01
N ASP A 183 -11.58 5.34 -4.86
CA ASP A 183 -12.92 4.89 -4.46
C ASP A 183 -13.05 3.35 -4.36
N LEU A 184 -12.02 2.59 -4.76
CA LEU A 184 -12.07 1.12 -4.69
C LEU A 184 -12.24 0.64 -3.24
N LYS A 185 -13.12 -0.32 -3.03
CA LYS A 185 -13.27 -1.08 -1.78
C LYS A 185 -13.38 -2.57 -2.09
N TYR A 186 -12.98 -3.40 -1.14
CA TYR A 186 -13.03 -4.86 -1.21
C TYR A 186 -14.20 -5.43 -0.43
#